data_AF-A0A292ZHY7-F1
#
_entry.id   AF-A0A292ZHY7-F1
#
_cell.length_a   1.000
_cell.length_b   1.000
_cell.length_c   1.000
_cell.angle_alpha   90.00
_cell.angle_beta   90.00
_cell.angle_gamma   90.00
#
_symmetry.space_group_name_H-M   'P 1'
#
loop_
_entity.id
_entity.type
_entity.pdbx_description
1 polymer ?
#
loop_
_entity_poly.entity_id
_entity_poly.type
_entity_poly.pdbx_seq_one_letter_code
_entity_poly.pdbx_strand_id
1 'polypeptide(L)' 'MSARTGATFRGLAYRGFAPYVRLAYERNISTTALYEYRRAATEIGITRAF' A
#
# COMPACT_ATOMS: atom_id res chain seq x y z
N MET A 1 -9.73 -2.24 12.17
CA MET A 1 -8.93 -1.02 11.91
C MET A 1 -8.07 -1.25 10.67
N SER A 2 -8.30 -0.47 9.62
CA SER A 2 -7.52 -0.52 8.36
C SER A 2 -6.59 0.69 8.29
N ALA A 3 -5.29 0.45 8.12
CA ALA A 3 -4.29 1.49 7.90
C ALA A 3 -3.70 1.30 6.49
N ARG A 4 -3.64 2.37 5.70
CA ARG A 4 -2.96 2.37 4.39
C ARG A 4 -1.99 3.52 4.36
N THR A 5 -0.75 3.24 3.98
CA THR A 5 0.30 4.25 3.79
C THR A 5 0.97 4.02 2.44
N GLY A 6 1.47 5.09 1.82
CA GLY A 6 2.10 4.98 0.52
C GLY A 6 3.07 6.11 0.26
N ALA A 7 4.12 5.81 -0.49
CA ALA A 7 5.14 6.75 -0.93
C ALA A 7 5.29 6.69 -2.45
N THR A 8 5.44 7.85 -3.08
CA THR A 8 5.76 7.96 -4.51
C THR A 8 7.12 8.62 -4.66
N PHE A 9 8.03 7.95 -5.34
CA PHE A 9 9.41 8.41 -5.48
C PHE A 9 9.54 9.30 -6.73
N ARG A 10 9.08 10.55 -6.61
CA ARG A 10 9.14 11.52 -7.71
C ARG A 10 10.57 11.89 -8.12
N GLY A 11 11.54 11.80 -7.20
CA GLY A 11 12.96 12.03 -7.51
C GLY A 11 13.58 10.95 -8.41
N LEU A 12 12.96 9.76 -8.46
CA LEU A 12 13.35 8.68 -9.37
C LEU A 12 12.51 8.69 -10.66
N ALA A 13 11.76 9.76 -10.91
CA ALA A 13 10.94 9.86 -12.11
C ALA A 13 11.83 9.96 -13.35
N TYR A 14 11.64 9.04 -14.30
CA TYR A 14 12.34 9.06 -15.59
C TYR A 14 11.31 9.10 -16.72
N ARG A 15 11.46 10.06 -17.64
CA ARG A 15 10.56 10.26 -18.80
C ARG A 15 9.07 10.36 -18.43
N GLY A 16 8.75 10.98 -17.29
CA GLY A 16 7.37 11.15 -16.84
C GLY A 16 6.77 9.91 -16.14
N PHE A 17 7.58 8.93 -15.78
CA PHE A 17 7.17 7.75 -15.01
C PHE A 17 7.90 7.73 -13.67
N ALA A 18 7.15 7.71 -12.56
CA ALA A 18 7.67 7.62 -11.21
C ALA A 18 7.30 6.28 -10.55
N PRO A 19 8.26 5.58 -9.93
CA PRO A 19 7.94 4.41 -9.13
C PRO A 19 7.21 4.82 -7.85
N TYR A 20 6.24 4.00 -7.44
CA TYR A 20 5.52 4.16 -6.18
C TYR A 20 5.41 2.83 -5.45
N VAL A 21 5.35 2.93 -4.13
CA VAL A 21 5.14 1.79 -3.22
C VAL A 21 4.02 2.14 -2.26
N ARG A 22 3.06 1.23 -2.11
CA ARG A 22 1.96 1.33 -1.14
C ARG A 22 1.95 0.12 -0.24
N LEU A 23 1.77 0.38 1.05
CA LEU A 23 1.64 -0.61 2.10
C LEU A 23 0.22 -0.48 2.69
N ALA A 24 -0.56 -1.54 2.55
CA ALA A 24 -1.89 -1.65 3.14
C ALA A 24 -1.85 -2.70 4.25
N TYR A 25 -2.28 -2.29 5.43
CA TYR A 25 -2.34 -3.14 6.61
C TYR A 25 -3.76 -3.13 7.17
N GLU A 26 -4.45 -4.25 6.98
CA GLU A 26 -5.80 -4.46 7.51
C GLU A 26 -5.74 -5.37 8.73
N ARG A 27 -6.12 -4.84 9.90
CA ARG A 27 -6.41 -5.61 11.11
C ARG A 27 -7.91 -5.65 11.34
N ASN A 28 -8.51 -6.80 11.10
CA ASN A 28 -9.89 -7.03 11.51
C ASN A 28 -9.90 -7.51 12.97
N ILE A 29 -10.31 -6.62 13.88
CA ILE A 29 -10.55 -6.96 15.29
C ILE A 29 -12.03 -7.31 15.38
N SER A 30 -12.44 -8.43 14.77
CA SER A 30 -13.79 -8.95 14.95
C SER A 30 -13.80 -9.92 16.11
N THR A 31 -14.69 -9.68 17.07
CA THR A 31 -14.91 -10.43 18.32
C THR A 31 -15.50 -11.84 18.09
N THR A 32 -15.79 -12.19 16.83
CA THR A 32 -16.28 -13.51 16.46
C THR A 32 -15.07 -14.41 16.24
N ALA A 33 -14.96 -15.49 17.01
CA ALA A 33 -13.82 -16.42 17.12
C ALA A 33 -13.39 -17.17 15.83
N LEU A 34 -13.72 -16.64 14.65
CA LEU A 34 -13.44 -17.19 13.34
C LEU A 34 -12.41 -16.29 12.68
N TYR A 35 -11.14 -16.64 12.87
CA TYR A 35 -9.99 -16.11 12.14
C TYR A 35 -9.57 -14.66 12.49
N GLU A 36 -8.44 -14.51 13.20
CA GLU A 36 -7.67 -13.28 13.13
C GLU A 36 -7.14 -13.09 11.70
N TYR A 37 -7.93 -12.41 10.85
CA TYR A 37 -7.52 -12.11 9.49
C TYR A 37 -6.61 -10.88 9.50
N ARG A 38 -5.30 -11.13 9.52
CA ARG A 38 -4.25 -10.11 9.37
C ARG A 38 -3.82 -10.10 7.91
N ARG A 39 -4.28 -9.10 7.13
CA ARG A 39 -3.87 -8.96 5.73
C ARG A 39 -2.89 -7.81 5.60
N ALA A 40 -1.64 -8.14 5.32
CA ALA A 40 -0.64 -7.20 4.83
C ALA A 40 -0.61 -7.31 3.30
N ALA A 41 -0.78 -6.18 2.62
CA ALA A 41 -0.67 -6.08 1.18
C ALA A 41 0.38 -5.01 0.84
N THR A 42 1.25 -5.34 -0.11
CA THR A 42 2.27 -4.43 -0.63
C THR A 42 2.06 -4.31 -2.12
N GLU A 43 1.88 -3.09 -2.60
CA GLU A 43 1.77 -2.77 -4.02
C GLU A 43 3.01 -1.99 -4.44
N ILE A 44 3.62 -2.43 -5.55
CA ILE A 44 4.76 -1.76 -6.17
C ILE A 44 4.38 -1.55 -7.62
N GLY A 45 4.57 -0.32 -8.11
CA GLY A 45 4.19 0.01 -9.48
C GLY A 45 4.86 1.26 -9.99
N ILE A 46 4.57 1.57 -11.25
CA ILE A 46 5.02 2.78 -11.93
C ILE A 46 3.77 3.61 -12.21
N THR A 47 3.80 4.89 -11.85
CA THR A 47 2.73 5.85 -12.13
C THR A 47 3.26 7.01 -12.96
N ARG A 48 2.37 7.76 -13.61
CA ARG A 48 2.77 8.94 -14.38
C ARG A 48 3.12 10.08 -13.41
N ALA A 49 4.33 10.62 -13.54
CA ALA A 49 4.73 11.88 -12.90
C ALA A 49 4.22 13.03 -13.76
N PHE A 50 3.36 13.88 -13.17
CA PHE A 50 2.76 15.04 -13.82
C PHE A 50 3.76 16.17 -14.02
#